data_AF-A0A6A2FRT9-F1
#
_entry.id   AF-A0A6A2FRT9-F1
#
_cell.length_a   1.000
_cell.length_b   1.000
_cell.length_c   1.000
_cell.angle_alpha   90.00
_cell.angle_beta   90.00
_cell.angle_gamma   90.00
#
_symmetry.space_group_name_H-M   'P 1'
#
loop_
_entity.id
_entity.type
_entity.pdbx_description
1 polymer ?
#
loop_
_entity_poly.entity_id
_entity_poly.type
_entity_poly.pdbx_seq_one_letter_code
_entity_poly.pdbx_strand_id
1 'polypeptide(L)'
;MIQRLDVENNWKKVISNLSTETTFKLPKGSEFTAISDPVKNTITITPKQTGISRTIGKQEWTRFAEKFNEVIDSDYDPMRPGHYAKISFNASYLIAIIKM
;
A
#
# COMPACT_ATOMS: atom_id res chain seq x y z
N MET A 1 -9.28 6.22 -16.06
CA MET A 1 -9.05 7.42 -15.23
C MET A 1 -8.67 6.93 -13.83
N ILE A 2 -7.47 7.27 -13.34
CA ILE A 2 -7.08 6.91 -11.97
C ILE A 2 -7.85 7.83 -11.02
N GLN A 3 -8.51 7.26 -10.02
CA GLN A 3 -9.33 8.02 -9.08
C GLN A 3 -8.53 8.37 -7.82
N ARG A 4 -8.87 9.51 -7.22
CA ARG A 4 -8.34 9.91 -5.91
C ARG A 4 -8.73 8.90 -4.84
N LEU A 5 -7.87 8.73 -3.86
CA LEU A 5 -8.13 7.94 -2.67
C LEU A 5 -8.83 8.82 -1.62
N ASP A 6 -10.01 8.41 -1.20
CA ASP A 6 -10.56 8.87 0.08
C ASP A 6 -9.72 8.24 1.19
N VAL A 7 -8.86 9.04 1.84
CA VAL A 7 -7.83 8.56 2.76
C VAL A 7 -8.42 7.71 3.90
N GLU A 8 -9.56 8.11 4.46
CA GLU A 8 -10.15 7.42 5.59
C GLU A 8 -10.90 6.16 5.15
N ASN A 9 -11.72 6.26 4.10
CA ASN A 9 -12.49 5.13 3.60
C ASN A 9 -11.61 4.09 2.91
N ASN A 10 -10.51 4.51 2.26
CA ASN A 10 -9.57 3.62 1.62
C ASN A 10 -8.83 2.76 2.64
N TRP A 11 -8.41 3.31 3.79
CA TRP A 11 -7.80 2.52 4.85
C TRP A 11 -8.74 1.42 5.38
N LYS A 12 -10.00 1.76 5.63
CA LYS A 12 -11.03 0.78 6.08
C LYS A 12 -11.23 -0.32 5.04
N LYS A 13 -11.30 0.04 3.75
CA LYS A 13 -11.39 -0.94 2.64
C LYS A 13 -10.18 -1.86 2.61
N VAL A 14 -8.97 -1.32 2.76
CA VAL A 14 -7.73 -2.11 2.72
C VAL A 14 -7.66 -3.09 3.89
N ILE A 15 -7.94 -2.65 5.11
CA ILE A 15 -8.01 -3.58 6.26
C ILE A 15 -9.07 -4.65 6.02
N SER A 16 -10.28 -4.28 5.57
CA SER A 16 -11.34 -5.26 5.30
C SER A 16 -10.93 -6.29 4.25
N ASN A 17 -10.30 -5.84 3.17
CA ASN A 17 -9.84 -6.69 2.07
C ASN A 17 -8.68 -7.60 2.47
N LEU A 18 -7.84 -7.14 3.38
CA LEU A 18 -6.71 -7.90 3.93
C LEU A 18 -7.08 -8.61 5.25
N SER A 19 -8.36 -8.88 5.50
CA SER A 19 -8.81 -9.64 6.68
C SER A 19 -8.31 -11.09 6.68
N THR A 20 -7.95 -11.60 5.50
CA THR A 20 -7.24 -12.88 5.32
C THR A 20 -5.92 -12.63 4.61
N GLU A 21 -4.97 -13.54 4.80
CA GLU A 21 -3.69 -13.44 4.11
C GLU A 21 -3.90 -13.51 2.59
N THR A 22 -3.51 -12.44 1.91
CA THR A 22 -3.69 -12.27 0.47
C THR A 22 -2.33 -12.20 -0.21
N THR A 23 -2.16 -12.93 -1.32
CA THR A 23 -0.92 -12.90 -2.10
C THR A 23 -1.01 -11.87 -3.23
N PHE A 24 0.03 -11.05 -3.35
CA PHE A 24 0.17 -10.02 -4.36
C PHE A 24 1.41 -10.27 -5.21
N LYS A 25 1.38 -9.78 -6.44
CA LYS A 25 2.52 -9.80 -7.36
C LYS A 25 2.96 -8.39 -7.71
N LEU A 26 4.23 -8.08 -7.51
CA LEU A 26 4.81 -6.82 -7.95
C LEU A 26 4.96 -6.79 -9.49
N PRO A 27 4.79 -5.63 -10.16
CA PRO A 27 4.92 -5.53 -11.61
C PRO A 27 6.30 -5.96 -12.14
N LYS A 28 7.35 -5.71 -11.34
CA LYS A 28 8.72 -6.17 -11.58
C LYS A 28 9.27 -6.67 -10.24
N GLY A 29 9.04 -7.94 -9.92
CA GLY A 29 9.57 -8.53 -8.70
C GLY A 29 8.86 -9.80 -8.25
N SER A 30 9.26 -10.23 -7.06
CA SER A 30 8.74 -11.40 -6.37
C SER A 30 7.36 -11.14 -5.77
N GLU A 31 6.62 -12.21 -5.50
CA GLU A 31 5.36 -12.13 -4.78
C GLU A 31 5.58 -11.75 -3.31
N PHE A 32 4.51 -11.25 -2.68
CA PHE A 32 4.46 -11.00 -1.24
C PHE A 32 3.08 -11.37 -0.72
N THR A 33 3.01 -11.71 0.57
CA THR A 33 1.72 -11.81 1.27
C THR A 33 1.46 -10.56 2.07
N ALA A 34 0.19 -10.19 2.21
CA ALA A 34 -0.24 -9.14 3.12
C ALA A 34 -1.45 -9.60 3.93
N ILE A 35 -1.46 -9.24 5.20
CA ILE A 35 -2.55 -9.50 6.14
C ILE A 35 -2.73 -8.30 7.06
N SER A 36 -3.96 -7.96 7.38
CA SER A 36 -4.26 -6.91 8.34
C SER A 36 -4.41 -7.45 9.76
N ASP A 37 -3.97 -6.66 10.73
CA ASP A 37 -4.30 -6.82 12.14
C ASP A 37 -5.24 -5.66 12.51
N PRO A 38 -6.56 -5.89 12.58
CA PRO A 38 -7.53 -4.85 12.89
C PRO A 38 -7.43 -4.35 14.35
N VAL A 39 -6.90 -5.17 15.27
CA VAL A 39 -6.72 -4.79 16.67
C VAL A 39 -5.57 -3.79 16.79
N LYS A 40 -4.45 -4.06 16.12
CA LYS A 40 -3.30 -3.16 16.07
C LYS A 40 -3.45 -2.03 15.05
N ASN A 41 -4.46 -2.12 14.18
CA ASN A 41 -4.69 -1.19 13.08
C ASN A 41 -3.45 -1.07 12.17
N THR A 42 -2.93 -2.23 11.77
CA THR A 42 -1.71 -2.38 10.95
C THR A 42 -1.90 -3.38 9.82
N ILE A 43 -1.07 -3.29 8.80
CA ILE A 43 -0.90 -4.32 7.76
C ILE A 43 0.50 -4.90 7.91
N THR A 44 0.60 -6.22 7.90
CA THR A 44 1.87 -6.94 7.82
C THR A 44 2.07 -7.44 6.40
N ILE A 45 3.23 -7.11 5.83
CA ILE A 45 3.64 -7.47 4.48
C ILE A 45 4.85 -8.39 4.59
N THR A 46 4.79 -9.57 3.98
CA THR A 46 5.89 -10.54 3.97
C THR A 46 6.30 -10.83 2.53
N PRO A 47 7.43 -10.27 2.06
CA PRO A 47 7.97 -10.60 0.74
C PRO A 47 8.41 -12.06 0.69
N LYS A 48 7.99 -12.83 -0.31
CA LYS A 48 8.38 -14.25 -0.43
C LYS A 48 9.89 -14.44 -0.63
N GLN A 49 10.55 -13.45 -1.23
CA GLN A 49 11.99 -13.52 -1.53
C GLN A 49 12.87 -13.47 -0.28
N THR A 50 12.52 -12.63 0.70
CA THR A 50 13.32 -12.44 1.91
C THR A 50 12.72 -13.10 3.13
N GLY A 51 11.39 -13.30 3.17
CA GLY A 51 10.67 -13.77 4.36
C GLY A 51 10.62 -12.75 5.50
N ILE A 52 11.21 -11.57 5.33
CA ILE A 52 11.30 -10.55 6.39
C ILE A 52 10.03 -9.69 6.35
N SER A 53 9.16 -9.91 7.33
CA SER A 53 7.92 -9.17 7.48
C SER A 53 8.16 -7.69 7.77
N ARG A 54 7.25 -6.85 7.27
CA ARG A 54 7.23 -5.41 7.45
C ARG A 54 5.85 -4.99 7.91
N THR A 55 5.78 -4.11 8.91
CA THR A 55 4.52 -3.64 9.46
C THR A 55 4.28 -2.20 9.05
N ILE A 56 3.10 -1.94 8.48
CA ILE A 56 2.65 -0.63 8.05
C ILE A 56 1.47 -0.22 8.91
N GLY A 57 1.58 0.92 9.57
CA GLY A 57 0.49 1.49 10.35
C GLY A 57 -0.39 2.43 9.53
N LYS A 58 -1.58 2.75 10.07
CA LYS A 58 -2.49 3.73 9.48
C LYS A 58 -1.83 5.06 9.15
N GLN A 59 -0.91 5.56 9.99
CA GLN A 59 -0.26 6.85 9.74
C GLN A 59 0.63 6.84 8.50
N GLU A 60 1.38 5.75 8.25
CA GLU A 60 2.19 5.60 7.03
C GLU A 60 1.28 5.50 5.80
N TRP A 61 0.18 4.73 5.90
CA TRP A 61 -0.83 4.66 4.85
C TRP A 61 -1.44 6.02 4.53
N THR A 62 -1.81 6.80 5.54
CA THR A 62 -2.37 8.15 5.39
C THR A 62 -1.41 9.04 4.60
N ARG A 63 -0.14 9.12 4.99
CA ARG A 63 0.87 9.93 4.27
C ARG A 63 1.05 9.45 2.83
N PHE A 64 1.05 8.13 2.61
CA PHE A 64 1.11 7.56 1.27
C PHE A 64 -0.11 7.98 0.43
N ALA A 65 -1.32 7.86 0.96
CA ALA A 65 -2.57 8.16 0.24
C ALA A 65 -2.72 9.66 -0.06
N GLU A 66 -2.31 10.53 0.88
CA GLU A 66 -2.21 11.98 0.65
C GLU A 66 -1.24 12.28 -0.49
N LYS A 67 -0.04 11.70 -0.47
CA LYS A 67 0.93 11.87 -1.56
C LYS A 67 0.41 11.30 -2.88
N PHE A 68 -0.34 10.21 -2.84
CA PHE A 68 -0.93 9.60 -4.03
C PHE A 68 -1.91 10.56 -4.72
N ASN A 69 -2.74 11.24 -3.93
CA ASN A 69 -3.64 12.27 -4.45
C ASN A 69 -2.87 13.49 -4.98
N GLU A 70 -1.81 13.93 -4.31
CA GLU A 70 -0.97 15.04 -4.78
C GLU A 70 -0.33 14.73 -6.14
N VAL A 71 0.11 13.48 -6.36
CA VAL A 71 0.69 13.03 -7.64
C VAL A 71 -0.37 13.04 -8.75
N ILE A 72 -1.61 12.63 -8.45
CA ILE A 72 -2.75 12.76 -9.38
C ILE A 72 -3.01 14.24 -9.72
N ASP A 73 -3.06 15.09 -8.70
CA ASP A 73 -3.36 16.52 -8.85
C ASP A 73 -2.27 17.24 -9.67
N SER A 74 -1.06 16.67 -9.74
CA SER A 74 0.08 17.15 -10.52
C SER A 74 0.18 16.53 -11.93
N ASP A 75 -0.84 15.79 -12.37
CA ASP A 75 -0.91 15.10 -13.67
C ASP A 75 0.25 14.11 -13.93
N TYR A 76 0.80 13.54 -12.84
CA TYR A 76 1.79 12.45 -12.90
C TYR A 76 1.12 11.10 -12.64
N ASP A 77 1.79 10.02 -13.03
CA ASP A 77 1.33 8.65 -12.81
C ASP A 77 1.56 8.21 -11.34
N PRO A 78 0.50 8.10 -10.50
CA PRO A 78 0.63 7.73 -9.09
C PRO A 78 0.94 6.24 -8.90
N MET A 79 0.93 5.43 -9.96
CA MET A 79 1.33 4.02 -9.87
C MET A 79 2.85 3.83 -9.93
N ARG A 80 3.64 4.91 -10.04
CA ARG A 80 5.10 4.85 -10.01
C ARG A 80 5.61 4.94 -8.57
N PRO A 81 6.22 3.86 -8.02
CA PRO A 81 6.71 3.86 -6.63
C PRO A 81 7.76 4.91 -6.32
N GLY A 82 8.48 5.40 -7.34
CA GLY A 82 9.50 6.44 -7.19
C GLY A 82 8.98 7.75 -6.59
N HIS A 83 7.70 8.10 -6.78
CA HIS A 83 7.11 9.32 -6.21
C HIS A 83 7.02 9.29 -4.67
N TYR A 84 7.11 8.10 -4.08
CA TYR A 84 6.90 7.87 -2.65
C TYR A 84 8.17 7.47 -1.91
N ALA A 85 9.34 7.48 -2.57
CA ALA A 85 10.60 7.04 -1.99
C ALA A 85 10.99 7.80 -0.70
N LYS A 86 10.55 9.06 -0.56
CA LYS A 86 10.74 9.88 0.65
C LYS A 86 9.64 9.70 1.71
N ILE A 87 8.54 9.03 1.36
CA ILE A 87 7.37 8.84 2.23
C ILE A 87 7.39 7.46 2.88
N SER A 88 7.69 6.42 2.10
CA SER A 88 7.69 5.03 2.57
C SER A 88 8.69 4.18 1.78
N PHE A 89 9.49 3.39 2.49
CA PHE A 89 10.33 2.33 1.92
C PHE A 89 9.51 1.12 1.43
N ASN A 90 8.20 1.14 1.64
CA ASN A 90 7.25 0.09 1.25
C ASN A 90 6.36 0.49 0.07
N ALA A 91 6.64 1.63 -0.57
CA ALA A 91 5.84 2.21 -1.65
C ALA A 91 5.40 1.22 -2.73
N SER A 92 6.30 0.35 -3.20
CA SER A 92 5.98 -0.64 -4.22
C SER A 92 4.90 -1.63 -3.78
N TYR A 93 4.91 -2.02 -2.50
CA TYR A 93 3.89 -2.90 -1.93
C TYR A 93 2.56 -2.17 -1.75
N LEU A 94 2.61 -0.92 -1.27
CA LEU A 94 1.42 -0.07 -1.08
C LEU A 94 0.66 0.16 -2.39
N ILE A 95 1.39 0.46 -3.48
CA ILE A 95 0.81 0.59 -4.81
C ILE A 95 0.18 -0.72 -5.28
N ALA A 96 0.85 -1.85 -5.07
CA ALA A 96 0.31 -3.15 -5.45
C ALA A 96 -0.98 -3.50 -4.69
N ILE A 97 -1.08 -3.11 -3.40
CA ILE A 97 -2.29 -3.27 -2.59
C ILE A 97 -3.43 -2.37 -3.10
N ILE A 98 -3.14 -1.15 -3.56
CA ILE A 98 -4.18 -0.25 -4.10
C ILE A 98 -4.71 -0.70 -5.46
N LYS A 99 -3.88 -1.38 -6.24
CA LYS A 99 -4.28 -1.90 -7.56
C LYS A 99 -5.27 -3.08 -7.47
N MET A 100 -5.51 -3.61 -6.26
CA MET A 100 -6.39 -4.76 -6.03
C MET A 100 -7.84 -4.49 -6.47
#